data_AF-A0A969XQY0-F1
#
_entry.id   AF-A0A969XQY0-F1
#
_cell.length_a   1.000
_cell.length_b   1.000
_cell.length_c   1.000
_cell.angle_alpha   90.00
_cell.angle_beta   90.00
_cell.angle_gamma   90.00
#
_symmetry.space_group_name_H-M   'P 1'
#
loop_
_entity.id
_entity.type
_entity.pdbx_description
1 polymer ?
#
loop_
_entity_poly.entity_id
_entity_poly.type
_entity_poly.pdbx_seq_one_letter_code
_entity_poly.pdbx_strand_id
1 'polypeptide(L)'
;MSLVALLELRGAGGEPMDLRRTLRSHGVAELPPMSVSADGLSATVTLTAADGARTVRIGQAQSDAAREPRRPPSGTGDEAAARPTGGSATRAGVPLLSVTVADVGPPPGGAATASLIASVRRMLCLDDDLSHFYERIAGDEALAWATRGAGRLLRSPTVFEDVVKTVCTTNCAWSATERMVGALVGRLGEPAPGAPPGDVAGRAFPSPAAMAAAGDDFYAGVARAGYRGPYLREIARRVADGELDLEELLVTSGAGLTDDEVERRLLALPGVGPYAAAHVMLLLGRHSRLVLDAWTRPKYARLLGKPAGRLVADRTIARRFGRYRGYAGLAFWLFLTRDWVDDGGDAAGRRPDRLSTGEPPAP
;
A
#
# COMPACT_ATOMS: atom_id res chain seq x y z
N MET A 1 -21.91 -9.69 -3.84
CA MET A 1 -21.04 -8.51 -3.68
C MET A 1 -21.91 -7.28 -3.52
N SER A 2 -21.66 -6.46 -2.49
CA SER A 2 -22.52 -5.32 -2.15
C SER A 2 -21.74 -4.01 -2.26
N LEU A 3 -22.24 -3.03 -3.03
CA LEU A 3 -21.60 -1.73 -3.18
C LEU A 3 -21.61 -0.97 -1.85
N VAL A 4 -20.45 -0.52 -1.41
CA VAL A 4 -20.23 0.26 -0.19
C VAL A 4 -20.15 1.75 -0.53
N ALA A 5 -19.36 2.10 -1.55
CA ALA A 5 -19.14 3.48 -1.95
C ALA A 5 -18.67 3.61 -3.39
N LEU A 6 -18.91 4.79 -3.96
CA LEU A 6 -18.23 5.30 -5.14
C LEU A 6 -17.39 6.51 -4.72
N LEU A 7 -16.07 6.39 -4.82
CA LEU A 7 -15.11 7.44 -4.46
C LEU A 7 -14.50 8.06 -5.71
N GLU A 8 -14.22 9.35 -5.69
CA GLU A 8 -13.48 9.99 -6.78
C GLU A 8 -11.99 9.65 -6.68
N LEU A 9 -11.38 9.23 -7.79
CA LEU A 9 -9.93 9.04 -7.91
C LEU A 9 -9.26 10.38 -8.17
N ARG A 10 -9.19 11.19 -7.12
CA ARG A 10 -8.62 12.53 -7.11
C ARG A 10 -8.03 12.83 -5.73
N GLY A 11 -6.89 13.51 -5.71
CA GLY A 11 -6.28 13.95 -4.47
C GLY A 11 -6.97 15.14 -3.83
N ALA A 12 -6.60 15.44 -2.58
CA ALA A 12 -7.18 16.56 -1.83
C ALA A 12 -6.95 17.93 -2.49
N GLY A 13 -5.83 18.11 -3.19
CA GLY A 13 -5.52 19.32 -3.95
C GLY A 13 -6.16 19.36 -5.35
N GLY A 14 -6.92 18.33 -5.73
CA GLY A 14 -7.57 18.22 -7.03
C GLY A 14 -6.70 17.58 -8.12
N GLU A 15 -5.54 17.05 -7.74
CA GLU A 15 -4.58 16.41 -8.64
C GLU A 15 -5.17 15.11 -9.19
N PRO A 16 -4.84 14.74 -10.46
CA PRO A 16 -5.23 13.46 -10.99
C PRO A 16 -4.63 12.32 -10.15
N MET A 17 -5.35 11.21 -10.08
CA MET A 17 -4.87 9.97 -9.48
C MET A 17 -5.08 8.84 -10.47
N ASP A 18 -4.01 8.13 -10.80
CA ASP A 18 -4.07 6.89 -11.55
C ASP A 18 -4.06 5.71 -10.59
N LEU A 19 -5.14 4.92 -10.61
CA LEU A 19 -5.31 3.78 -9.71
C LEU A 19 -4.22 2.72 -9.95
N ARG A 20 -3.88 2.43 -11.21
CA ARG A 20 -2.88 1.42 -11.55
C ARG A 20 -1.49 1.83 -11.06
N ARG A 21 -1.14 3.11 -11.20
CA ARG A 21 0.14 3.63 -10.69
C ARG A 21 0.20 3.61 -9.17
N THR A 22 -0.93 3.87 -8.49
CA THR A 22 -1.02 3.78 -7.03
C THR A 22 -0.91 2.34 -6.55
N LEU A 23 -1.66 1.40 -7.15
CA LEU A 23 -1.65 -0.01 -6.76
C LEU A 23 -0.30 -0.69 -7.02
N ARG A 24 0.49 -0.18 -7.98
CA ARG A 24 1.83 -0.69 -8.34
C ARG A 24 2.98 0.16 -7.79
N SER A 25 2.69 1.00 -6.80
CA SER A 25 3.65 1.98 -6.29
C SER A 25 4.84 1.36 -5.54
N HIS A 26 4.66 0.19 -4.91
CA HIS A 26 5.70 -0.61 -4.25
C HIS A 26 5.22 -2.03 -3.89
N GLY A 27 6.17 -2.96 -3.66
CA GLY A 27 5.86 -4.36 -3.37
C GLY A 27 5.27 -4.64 -1.98
N VAL A 28 5.56 -3.82 -0.96
CA VAL A 28 5.04 -4.03 0.42
C VAL A 28 3.51 -3.97 0.47
N ALA A 29 2.89 -3.20 -0.43
CA ALA A 29 1.44 -3.09 -0.51
C ALA A 29 0.76 -4.37 -1.01
N GLU A 30 1.47 -5.21 -1.75
CA GLU A 30 0.97 -6.49 -2.28
C GLU A 30 1.13 -7.64 -1.27
N LEU A 31 1.71 -7.39 -0.10
CA LEU A 31 1.77 -8.39 0.97
C LEU A 31 0.38 -8.60 1.58
N PRO A 32 0.05 -9.83 2.00
CA PRO A 32 -1.21 -10.14 2.65
C PRO A 32 -1.60 -9.15 3.76
N PRO A 33 -2.90 -8.86 3.93
CA PRO A 33 -4.05 -9.55 3.30
C PRO A 33 -4.46 -9.00 1.93
N MET A 34 -3.68 -8.11 1.33
CA MET A 34 -4.00 -7.53 0.04
C MET A 34 -3.56 -8.43 -1.12
N SER A 35 -4.34 -8.42 -2.20
CA SER A 35 -3.98 -8.96 -3.50
C SER A 35 -4.39 -7.99 -4.60
N VAL A 36 -3.43 -7.56 -5.42
CA VAL A 36 -3.65 -6.66 -6.56
C VAL A 36 -3.88 -7.50 -7.83
N SER A 37 -4.86 -7.13 -8.66
CA SER A 37 -5.11 -7.83 -9.92
C SER A 37 -3.97 -7.66 -10.91
N ALA A 38 -3.78 -8.63 -11.80
CA ALA A 38 -2.68 -8.62 -12.76
C ALA A 38 -2.67 -7.37 -13.67
N ASP A 39 -3.84 -6.84 -14.03
CA ASP A 39 -4.00 -5.59 -14.78
C ASP A 39 -3.70 -4.32 -13.96
N GLY A 40 -3.65 -4.43 -12.63
CA GLY A 40 -3.47 -3.32 -11.69
C GLY A 40 -4.68 -2.40 -11.59
N LEU A 41 -5.87 -2.81 -12.03
CA LEU A 41 -7.08 -1.98 -12.00
C LEU A 41 -8.01 -2.29 -10.82
N SER A 42 -7.64 -3.28 -10.00
CA SER A 42 -8.38 -3.64 -8.80
C SER A 42 -7.47 -4.26 -7.74
N ALA A 43 -7.93 -4.23 -6.49
CA ALA A 43 -7.34 -4.99 -5.40
C ALA A 43 -8.43 -5.60 -4.54
N THR A 44 -8.14 -6.75 -3.94
CA THR A 44 -8.97 -7.39 -2.92
C THR A 44 -8.18 -7.40 -1.62
N VAL A 45 -8.84 -7.05 -0.52
CA VAL A 45 -8.22 -6.95 0.80
C VAL A 45 -9.25 -7.30 1.87
N THR A 46 -8.84 -8.00 2.91
CA THR A 46 -9.68 -8.17 4.10
C THR A 46 -9.29 -7.13 5.15
N LEU A 47 -10.27 -6.33 5.56
CA LEU A 47 -10.11 -5.18 6.45
C LEU A 47 -10.84 -5.45 7.77
N THR A 48 -10.29 -4.99 8.88
CA THR A 48 -11.05 -4.90 10.13
C THR A 48 -12.02 -3.72 10.01
N ALA A 49 -13.32 -4.00 10.12
CA ALA A 49 -14.39 -3.01 10.18
C ALA A 49 -15.03 -2.99 11.58
N ALA A 50 -15.94 -2.04 11.82
CA ALA A 50 -16.65 -1.93 13.10
C ALA A 50 -17.48 -3.18 13.48
N ASP A 51 -17.83 -4.03 12.51
CA ASP A 51 -18.58 -5.28 12.69
C ASP A 51 -17.70 -6.54 12.51
N GLY A 52 -16.37 -6.39 12.54
CA GLY A 52 -15.40 -7.47 12.37
C GLY A 52 -14.69 -7.44 11.02
N ALA A 53 -13.97 -8.51 10.69
CA ALA A 53 -13.25 -8.62 9.43
C ALA A 53 -14.20 -8.68 8.22
N ARG A 54 -13.96 -7.86 7.19
CA ARG A 54 -14.73 -7.80 5.95
C ARG A 54 -13.81 -7.85 4.74
N THR A 55 -14.12 -8.69 3.75
CA THR A 55 -13.37 -8.73 2.50
C THR A 55 -13.95 -7.71 1.53
N VAL A 56 -13.12 -6.79 1.06
CA VAL A 56 -13.49 -5.72 0.13
C VAL A 56 -12.70 -5.84 -1.16
N ARG A 57 -13.41 -5.64 -2.27
CA ARG A 57 -12.81 -5.38 -3.59
C ARG A 57 -12.89 -3.89 -3.88
N ILE A 58 -11.75 -3.29 -4.18
CA ILE A 58 -11.64 -1.94 -4.72
C ILE A 58 -11.24 -2.03 -6.19
N GLY A 59 -11.81 -1.18 -7.04
CA GLY A 59 -11.43 -1.16 -8.45
C GLY A 59 -12.06 -0.01 -9.19
N GLN A 60 -11.45 0.37 -10.32
CA GLN A 60 -11.98 1.43 -11.17
C GLN A 60 -13.39 1.06 -11.64
N ALA A 61 -14.36 1.91 -11.34
CA ALA A 61 -15.76 1.68 -11.66
C ALA A 61 -15.94 1.73 -13.18
N GLN A 62 -16.74 0.80 -13.71
CA GLN A 62 -17.15 0.76 -15.11
C GLN A 62 -18.48 1.51 -15.27
N SER A 63 -18.68 2.15 -16.42
CA SER A 63 -19.87 3.00 -16.69
C SER A 63 -21.20 2.29 -16.45
N ASP A 64 -21.26 0.99 -16.71
CA ASP A 64 -22.47 0.19 -16.51
C ASP A 64 -22.72 -0.19 -15.03
N ALA A 65 -21.65 -0.26 -14.22
CA ALA A 65 -21.72 -0.59 -12.79
C ALA A 65 -21.98 0.65 -11.90
N ALA A 66 -21.85 1.86 -12.45
CA ALA A 66 -22.09 3.13 -11.74
C ALA A 66 -23.56 3.59 -11.78
N ARG A 67 -24.46 2.85 -12.43
CA ARG A 67 -25.90 3.10 -12.33
C ARG A 67 -26.40 2.63 -10.97
N GLU A 68 -27.00 3.55 -10.21
CA GLU A 68 -27.87 3.23 -9.05
C GLU A 68 -28.81 2.05 -9.38
N PRO A 69 -29.14 1.19 -8.40
CA PRO A 69 -30.03 0.06 -8.63
C PRO A 69 -31.42 0.55 -9.04
N ARG A 70 -31.66 0.63 -10.35
CA ARG A 70 -33.00 0.81 -10.88
C ARG A 70 -33.76 -0.51 -10.74
N ARG A 71 -34.98 -0.41 -10.21
CA ARG A 71 -35.98 -1.48 -10.08
C ARG A 71 -36.00 -2.35 -11.35
N PRO A 72 -36.00 -3.70 -11.24
CA PRO A 72 -35.82 -4.56 -12.41
C PRO A 72 -36.99 -4.39 -13.38
N PRO A 73 -36.73 -4.25 -14.71
CA PRO A 73 -37.76 -4.45 -15.71
C PRO A 73 -38.05 -5.95 -15.83
N SER A 74 -39.34 -6.27 -15.94
CA SER A 74 -39.85 -7.60 -16.25
C SER A 74 -39.47 -8.01 -17.67
N GLY A 75 -38.74 -9.11 -17.84
CA GLY A 75 -38.52 -9.70 -19.16
C GLY A 75 -37.44 -10.78 -19.16
N THR A 76 -37.84 -11.99 -19.58
CA THR A 76 -37.00 -13.17 -19.80
C THR A 76 -36.24 -13.09 -21.11
N GLY A 77 -34.92 -13.32 -21.11
CA GLY A 77 -34.13 -13.50 -22.33
C GLY A 77 -32.63 -13.70 -22.09
N ASP A 78 -32.18 -14.94 -22.35
CA ASP A 78 -30.86 -15.42 -22.77
C ASP A 78 -29.58 -14.67 -22.32
N GLU A 79 -28.86 -15.23 -21.33
CA GLU A 79 -27.53 -14.77 -20.91
C GLU A 79 -26.40 -15.51 -21.64
N ALA A 80 -26.01 -14.99 -22.81
CA ALA A 80 -24.65 -15.15 -23.29
C ALA A 80 -23.77 -14.08 -22.62
N ALA A 81 -22.79 -14.51 -21.83
CA ALA A 81 -21.87 -13.64 -21.10
C ALA A 81 -21.04 -12.75 -22.05
N ALA A 82 -21.56 -11.55 -22.36
CA ALA A 82 -20.82 -10.50 -23.03
C ALA A 82 -19.78 -9.91 -22.07
N ARG A 83 -18.52 -9.83 -22.50
CA ARG A 83 -17.50 -9.03 -21.80
C ARG A 83 -17.97 -7.58 -21.74
N PRO A 84 -17.99 -6.91 -20.57
CA PRO A 84 -18.41 -5.52 -20.51
C PRO A 84 -17.38 -4.66 -21.26
N THR A 85 -17.85 -4.01 -22.33
CA THR A 85 -17.10 -3.06 -23.17
C THR A 85 -17.27 -1.61 -22.70
N GLY A 86 -17.87 -1.38 -21.53
CA GLY A 86 -18.09 -0.05 -20.96
C GLY A 86 -16.78 0.63 -20.56
N GLY A 87 -16.62 1.92 -20.90
CA GLY A 87 -15.51 2.73 -20.41
C GLY A 87 -15.60 3.02 -18.91
N SER A 88 -14.55 3.60 -18.33
CA SER A 88 -14.53 3.97 -16.90
C SER A 88 -15.65 4.96 -16.55
N ALA A 89 -16.36 4.70 -15.46
CA ALA A 89 -17.32 5.62 -14.90
C ALA A 89 -16.62 6.87 -14.37
N THR A 90 -17.19 8.04 -14.65
CA THR A 90 -16.66 9.32 -14.19
C THR A 90 -17.75 10.17 -13.53
N ARG A 91 -17.36 11.04 -12.60
CA ARG A 91 -18.18 12.15 -12.09
C ARG A 91 -17.47 13.45 -12.40
N ALA A 92 -18.12 14.35 -13.15
CA ALA A 92 -17.51 15.59 -13.63
C ALA A 92 -16.13 15.38 -14.32
N GLY A 93 -15.97 14.29 -15.08
CA GLY A 93 -14.71 13.94 -15.75
C GLY A 93 -13.65 13.27 -14.87
N VAL A 94 -13.92 13.07 -13.58
CA VAL A 94 -13.03 12.37 -12.64
C VAL A 94 -13.38 10.88 -12.58
N PRO A 95 -12.43 9.95 -12.80
CA PRO A 95 -12.68 8.52 -12.66
C PRO A 95 -13.18 8.14 -11.27
N LEU A 96 -14.11 7.19 -11.21
CA LEU A 96 -14.66 6.68 -9.96
C LEU A 96 -14.01 5.35 -9.58
N LEU A 97 -13.79 5.17 -8.28
CA LEU A 97 -13.45 3.90 -7.64
C LEU A 97 -14.72 3.30 -7.04
N SER A 98 -14.99 2.04 -7.36
CA SER A 98 -15.97 1.23 -6.67
C SER A 98 -15.34 0.54 -5.46
N VAL A 99 -16.04 0.59 -4.32
CA VAL A 99 -15.71 -0.15 -3.10
C VAL A 99 -16.83 -1.12 -2.83
N THR A 100 -16.55 -2.42 -2.84
CA THR A 100 -17.57 -3.46 -2.79
C THR A 100 -17.21 -4.53 -1.77
N VAL A 101 -18.14 -4.92 -0.90
CA VAL A 101 -17.96 -6.10 -0.06
C VAL A 101 -18.03 -7.36 -0.92
N ALA A 102 -17.03 -8.22 -0.75
CA ALA A 102 -16.84 -9.47 -1.48
C ALA A 102 -17.03 -10.72 -0.60
N ASP A 103 -17.16 -10.58 0.73
CA ASP A 103 -17.49 -11.68 1.64
C ASP A 103 -18.97 -12.13 1.54
N VAL A 104 -19.30 -13.25 2.19
CA VAL A 104 -20.67 -13.81 2.23
C VAL A 104 -21.50 -13.33 3.43
N GLY A 105 -21.01 -12.31 4.15
CA GLY A 105 -21.71 -11.75 5.31
C GLY A 105 -22.90 -10.88 4.93
N PRO A 106 -23.73 -10.48 5.91
CA PRO A 106 -24.77 -9.48 5.67
C PRO A 106 -24.16 -8.15 5.20
N PRO A 107 -24.90 -7.30 4.47
CA PRO A 107 -24.42 -5.96 4.12
C PRO A 107 -23.91 -5.21 5.36
N PRO A 108 -22.78 -4.48 5.26
CA PRO A 108 -22.24 -3.75 6.40
C PRO A 108 -23.22 -2.68 6.90
N GLY A 109 -23.34 -2.56 8.22
CA GLY A 109 -24.08 -1.45 8.83
C GLY A 109 -23.40 -0.09 8.58
N GLY A 110 -24.03 1.00 9.03
CA GLY A 110 -23.51 2.37 8.81
C GLY A 110 -22.10 2.59 9.35
N ALA A 111 -21.82 2.14 10.59
CA ALA A 111 -20.50 2.27 11.19
C ALA A 111 -19.42 1.45 10.46
N ALA A 112 -19.75 0.20 10.08
CA ALA A 112 -18.85 -0.65 9.31
C ALA A 112 -18.55 -0.04 7.93
N THR A 113 -19.58 0.44 7.24
CA THR A 113 -19.46 1.15 5.97
C THR A 113 -18.53 2.36 6.09
N ALA A 114 -18.71 3.19 7.12
CA ALA A 114 -17.84 4.34 7.37
C ALA A 114 -16.38 3.93 7.62
N SER A 115 -16.14 2.89 8.44
CA SER A 115 -14.78 2.38 8.69
C SER A 115 -14.11 1.82 7.44
N LEU A 116 -14.85 1.10 6.58
CA LEU A 116 -14.33 0.56 5.32
C LEU A 116 -13.95 1.68 4.35
N ILE A 117 -14.80 2.72 4.24
CA ILE A 117 -14.50 3.89 3.42
C ILE A 117 -13.24 4.59 3.94
N ALA A 118 -13.13 4.83 5.25
CA ALA A 118 -11.96 5.46 5.85
C ALA A 118 -10.67 4.68 5.57
N SER A 119 -10.69 3.35 5.74
CA SER A 119 -9.56 2.48 5.40
C SER A 119 -9.17 2.59 3.93
N VAL A 120 -10.14 2.53 3.01
CA VAL A 120 -9.85 2.64 1.57
C VAL A 120 -9.30 4.03 1.20
N ARG A 121 -9.83 5.12 1.77
CA ARG A 121 -9.32 6.48 1.56
C ARG A 121 -7.86 6.60 1.99
N ARG A 122 -7.54 6.07 3.17
CA ARG A 122 -6.17 6.01 3.70
C ARG A 122 -5.26 5.21 2.78
N MET A 123 -5.64 3.97 2.47
CA MET A 123 -4.83 3.07 1.63
C MET A 123 -4.45 3.74 0.31
N LEU A 124 -5.41 4.39 -0.33
CA LEU A 124 -5.22 5.07 -1.62
C LEU A 124 -4.68 6.50 -1.51
N CYS A 125 -4.42 7.00 -0.30
CA CYS A 125 -3.93 8.35 -0.04
C CYS A 125 -4.81 9.45 -0.67
N LEU A 126 -6.15 9.27 -0.62
CA LEU A 126 -7.09 10.21 -1.27
C LEU A 126 -7.08 11.59 -0.60
N ASP A 127 -6.70 11.66 0.67
CA ASP A 127 -6.65 12.87 1.48
C ASP A 127 -5.28 13.60 1.41
N ASP A 128 -4.32 13.05 0.67
CA ASP A 128 -2.99 13.65 0.52
C ASP A 128 -3.00 14.75 -0.57
N ASP A 129 -2.51 15.94 -0.24
CA ASP A 129 -2.25 17.03 -1.19
C ASP A 129 -0.79 16.97 -1.71
N LEU A 130 -0.65 16.69 -3.00
CA LEU A 130 0.59 16.68 -3.77
C LEU A 130 0.71 17.87 -4.73
N SER A 131 -0.17 18.87 -4.66
CA SER A 131 -0.23 19.99 -5.62
C SER A 131 1.10 20.72 -5.70
N HIS A 132 1.69 21.09 -4.56
CA HIS A 132 3.00 21.72 -4.50
C HIS A 132 4.14 20.83 -5.01
N PHE A 133 4.01 19.51 -4.86
CA PHE A 133 4.96 18.58 -5.47
C PHE A 133 4.82 18.59 -6.99
N TYR A 134 3.59 18.49 -7.51
CA TYR A 134 3.28 18.47 -8.94
C TYR A 134 3.72 19.76 -9.63
N GLU A 135 3.45 20.92 -9.04
CA GLU A 135 3.94 22.23 -9.49
C GLU A 135 5.46 22.23 -9.64
N ARG A 136 6.17 21.69 -8.64
CA ARG A 136 7.63 21.63 -8.62
C ARG A 136 8.22 20.76 -9.73
N ILE A 137 7.55 19.66 -10.08
CA ILE A 137 8.07 18.68 -11.05
C ILE A 137 7.50 18.84 -12.46
N ALA A 138 6.54 19.75 -12.69
CA ALA A 138 5.85 19.90 -13.98
C ALA A 138 6.80 20.13 -15.17
N GLY A 139 7.92 20.84 -14.95
CA GLY A 139 8.97 21.06 -15.94
C GLY A 139 10.22 20.18 -15.77
N ASP A 140 10.20 19.21 -14.85
CA ASP A 140 11.36 18.36 -14.59
C ASP A 140 11.39 17.18 -15.58
N GLU A 141 12.39 17.13 -16.46
CA GLU A 141 12.53 16.09 -17.48
C GLU A 141 12.44 14.65 -16.91
N ALA A 142 12.94 14.43 -15.70
CA ALA A 142 12.97 13.11 -15.09
C ALA A 142 11.66 12.75 -14.38
N LEU A 143 10.87 13.73 -13.95
CA LEU A 143 9.74 13.52 -13.03
C LEU A 143 8.40 14.08 -13.52
N ALA A 144 8.35 14.95 -14.53
CA ALA A 144 7.10 15.54 -15.04
C ALA A 144 6.04 14.50 -15.41
N TRP A 145 6.46 13.27 -15.76
CA TRP A 145 5.57 12.15 -16.01
C TRP A 145 4.64 11.81 -14.84
N ALA A 146 5.08 12.05 -13.59
CA ALA A 146 4.34 11.74 -12.39
C ALA A 146 3.13 12.67 -12.19
N THR A 147 3.15 13.88 -12.78
CA THR A 147 1.99 14.80 -12.75
C THR A 147 0.73 14.24 -13.39
N ARG A 148 0.84 13.15 -14.17
CA ARG A 148 -0.29 12.40 -14.74
C ARG A 148 -0.94 11.42 -13.76
N GLY A 149 -0.74 11.59 -12.46
CA GLY A 149 -1.42 10.82 -11.42
C GLY A 149 -0.58 9.76 -10.72
N ALA A 150 0.74 9.95 -10.63
CA ALA A 150 1.64 9.11 -9.84
C ALA A 150 2.21 9.89 -8.63
N GLY A 151 2.70 9.16 -7.62
CA GLY A 151 3.30 9.74 -6.41
C GLY A 151 2.58 9.33 -5.12
N ARG A 152 1.34 8.83 -5.23
CA ARG A 152 0.65 8.17 -4.13
C ARG A 152 1.17 6.76 -3.96
N LEU A 153 1.46 6.38 -2.72
CA LEU A 153 1.97 5.06 -2.35
C LEU A 153 0.88 4.30 -1.62
N LEU A 154 0.62 3.07 -2.01
CA LEU A 154 -0.46 2.26 -1.45
C LEU A 154 -0.14 1.90 0.00
N ARG A 155 -0.86 2.49 0.94
CA ARG A 155 -0.67 2.25 2.39
C ARG A 155 -1.41 1.00 2.83
N SER A 156 -0.97 0.45 3.96
CA SER A 156 -1.82 -0.45 4.74
C SER A 156 -2.93 0.34 5.45
N PRO A 157 -4.03 -0.33 5.88
CA PRO A 157 -5.11 0.30 6.64
C PRO A 157 -4.69 0.96 7.96
N THR A 158 -3.56 0.56 8.55
CA THR A 158 -3.04 1.08 9.83
C THR A 158 -1.52 1.33 9.74
N VAL A 159 -1.00 2.25 10.55
CA VAL A 159 0.45 2.49 10.67
C VAL A 159 1.10 1.27 11.30
N PHE A 160 0.41 0.62 12.24
CA PHE A 160 0.87 -0.63 12.83
C PHE A 160 1.19 -1.69 11.77
N GLU A 161 0.30 -1.91 10.81
CA GLU A 161 0.52 -2.85 9.72
C GLU A 161 1.70 -2.45 8.84
N ASP A 162 1.82 -1.16 8.48
CA ASP A 162 2.96 -0.64 7.69
C ASP A 162 4.30 -0.86 8.40
N VAL A 163 4.35 -0.62 9.72
CA VAL A 163 5.54 -0.84 10.56
C VAL A 163 5.87 -2.33 10.63
N VAL A 164 4.90 -3.20 10.95
CA VAL A 164 5.14 -4.65 11.06
C VAL A 164 5.61 -5.23 9.73
N LYS A 165 4.94 -4.91 8.62
CA LYS A 165 5.35 -5.36 7.29
C LYS A 165 6.75 -4.86 6.94
N THR A 166 7.09 -3.61 7.27
CA THR A 166 8.43 -3.06 7.04
C THR A 166 9.49 -3.74 7.91
N VAL A 167 9.22 -4.06 9.18
CA VAL A 167 10.15 -4.85 10.01
C VAL A 167 10.41 -6.21 9.37
N CYS A 168 9.37 -6.85 8.82
CA CYS A 168 9.49 -8.10 8.07
C CYS A 168 10.36 -8.00 6.80
N THR A 169 10.57 -6.82 6.20
CA THR A 169 11.43 -6.69 5.00
C THR A 169 12.92 -6.55 5.32
N THR A 170 13.26 -6.22 6.56
CA THR A 170 14.66 -5.96 6.96
C THR A 170 15.51 -7.21 6.75
N ASN A 171 16.75 -7.12 6.25
CA ASN A 171 17.76 -8.20 6.20
C ASN A 171 17.25 -9.62 5.81
N CYS A 172 16.38 -9.74 4.81
CA CYS A 172 15.96 -11.03 4.27
C CYS A 172 15.57 -10.94 2.80
N ALA A 173 15.48 -12.10 2.15
CA ALA A 173 14.89 -12.20 0.82
C ALA A 173 13.38 -11.92 0.88
N TRP A 174 12.81 -11.46 -0.22
CA TRP A 174 11.40 -11.16 -0.33
C TRP A 174 10.50 -12.37 -0.02
N SER A 175 10.86 -13.56 -0.48
CA SER A 175 10.13 -14.80 -0.16
C SER A 175 10.10 -15.12 1.34
N ALA A 176 11.07 -14.66 2.12
CA ALA A 176 11.01 -14.76 3.57
C ALA A 176 9.98 -13.77 4.16
N THR A 177 9.93 -12.53 3.64
CA THR A 177 8.91 -11.53 3.98
C THR A 177 7.50 -12.06 3.73
N GLU A 178 7.25 -12.61 2.53
CA GLU A 178 5.94 -13.17 2.16
C GLU A 178 5.51 -14.29 3.10
N ARG A 179 6.43 -15.20 3.44
CA ARG A 179 6.15 -16.28 4.42
C ARG A 179 5.86 -15.74 5.81
N MET A 180 6.63 -14.76 6.31
CA MET A 180 6.41 -14.17 7.63
C MET A 180 5.04 -13.47 7.69
N VAL A 181 4.73 -12.60 6.73
CA VAL A 181 3.46 -11.87 6.70
C VAL A 181 2.28 -12.81 6.45
N GLY A 182 2.44 -13.79 5.56
CA GLY A 182 1.44 -14.83 5.34
C GLY A 182 1.16 -15.67 6.60
N ALA A 183 2.18 -15.97 7.42
CA ALA A 183 1.98 -16.65 8.69
C ALA A 183 1.27 -15.76 9.72
N LEU A 184 1.62 -14.47 9.80
CA LEU A 184 0.93 -13.51 10.67
C LEU A 184 -0.56 -13.43 10.33
N VAL A 185 -0.90 -13.17 9.08
CA VAL A 185 -2.29 -13.05 8.62
C VAL A 185 -3.02 -14.39 8.72
N GLY A 186 -2.42 -15.46 8.19
CA GLY A 186 -3.05 -16.78 8.11
C GLY A 186 -3.31 -17.44 9.46
N ARG A 187 -2.53 -17.11 10.50
CA ARG A 187 -2.65 -17.72 11.83
C ARG A 187 -3.28 -16.82 12.88
N LEU A 188 -3.05 -15.51 12.79
CA LEU A 188 -3.46 -14.56 13.83
C LEU A 188 -4.55 -13.59 13.36
N GLY A 189 -4.78 -13.47 12.05
CA GLY A 189 -5.83 -12.61 11.49
C GLY A 189 -7.24 -13.06 11.88
N GLU A 190 -8.22 -12.15 11.84
CA GLU A 190 -9.62 -12.54 11.94
C GLU A 190 -10.18 -12.90 10.56
N PRO A 191 -10.86 -14.04 10.40
CA PRO A 191 -11.45 -14.41 9.12
C PRO A 191 -12.70 -13.58 8.83
N ALA A 192 -12.84 -13.13 7.59
CA ALA A 192 -14.09 -12.56 7.11
C ALA A 192 -15.19 -13.65 7.03
N PRO A 193 -16.48 -13.27 7.04
CA PRO A 193 -17.58 -14.20 6.88
C PRO A 193 -17.40 -15.13 5.67
N GLY A 194 -17.42 -16.44 5.93
CA GLY A 194 -17.27 -17.51 4.94
C GLY A 194 -15.88 -17.67 4.31
N ALA A 195 -14.85 -17.03 4.85
CA ALA A 195 -13.47 -17.30 4.45
C ALA A 195 -13.12 -18.78 4.68
N PRO A 196 -12.60 -19.50 3.66
CA PRO A 196 -12.18 -20.89 3.84
C PRO A 196 -11.10 -21.04 4.93
N PRO A 197 -11.07 -22.16 5.65
CA PRO A 197 -9.99 -22.42 6.61
C PRO A 197 -8.61 -22.34 5.94
N GLY A 198 -7.73 -21.51 6.48
CA GLY A 198 -6.38 -21.31 5.96
C GLY A 198 -6.27 -20.34 4.78
N ASP A 199 -7.37 -19.74 4.32
CA ASP A 199 -7.31 -18.66 3.33
C ASP A 199 -6.73 -17.39 3.96
N VAL A 200 -5.50 -17.06 3.53
CA VAL A 200 -4.78 -15.87 3.99
C VAL A 200 -5.43 -14.59 3.46
N ALA A 201 -5.99 -14.60 2.24
CA ALA A 201 -6.60 -13.41 1.65
C ALA A 201 -7.96 -13.06 2.29
N GLY A 202 -8.69 -14.08 2.75
CA GLY A 202 -9.94 -13.95 3.50
C GLY A 202 -9.78 -13.57 4.98
N ARG A 203 -8.57 -13.20 5.43
CA ARG A 203 -8.27 -12.85 6.82
C ARG A 203 -7.75 -11.43 6.93
N ALA A 204 -8.19 -10.67 7.92
CA ALA A 204 -7.66 -9.34 8.19
C ALA A 204 -6.21 -9.43 8.68
N PHE A 205 -5.47 -8.32 8.59
CA PHE A 205 -4.19 -8.22 9.28
C PHE A 205 -4.40 -8.38 10.79
N PRO A 206 -3.55 -9.12 11.52
CA PRO A 206 -3.79 -9.38 12.93
C PRO A 206 -3.77 -8.10 13.77
N SER A 207 -4.63 -8.06 14.79
CA SER A 207 -4.61 -6.99 15.76
C SER A 207 -3.31 -7.02 16.59
N PRO A 208 -2.89 -5.88 17.16
CA PRO A 208 -1.76 -5.85 18.10
C PRO A 208 -1.92 -6.87 19.24
N ALA A 209 -3.13 -7.00 19.79
CA ALA A 209 -3.42 -7.97 20.85
C ALA A 209 -3.22 -9.42 20.40
N ALA A 210 -3.68 -9.79 19.21
CA ALA A 210 -3.48 -11.13 18.66
C ALA A 210 -1.99 -11.44 18.43
N MET A 211 -1.23 -10.46 17.93
CA MET A 211 0.23 -10.59 17.78
C MET A 211 0.97 -10.68 19.11
N ALA A 212 0.58 -9.91 20.12
CA ALA A 212 1.19 -9.96 21.45
C ALA A 212 0.96 -11.33 22.14
N ALA A 213 -0.22 -11.92 21.95
CA ALA A 213 -0.64 -13.19 22.55
C ALA A 213 -0.06 -14.44 21.87
N ALA A 214 0.48 -14.35 20.66
CA ALA A 214 0.90 -15.51 19.85
C ALA A 214 2.05 -16.35 20.46
N GLY A 215 2.74 -15.83 21.49
CA GLY A 215 3.85 -16.52 22.17
C GLY A 215 5.13 -16.61 21.32
N ASP A 216 6.26 -16.88 21.95
CA ASP A 216 7.56 -16.91 21.23
C ASP A 216 7.67 -18.08 20.25
N ASP A 217 7.04 -19.23 20.56
CA ASP A 217 7.03 -20.42 19.70
C ASP A 217 6.38 -20.15 18.34
N PHE A 218 5.37 -19.28 18.28
CA PHE A 218 4.79 -18.86 17.02
C PHE A 218 5.82 -18.11 16.17
N TYR A 219 6.50 -17.13 16.74
CA TYR A 219 7.48 -16.32 16.00
C TYR A 219 8.71 -17.13 15.59
N ALA A 220 9.16 -18.05 16.44
CA ALA A 220 10.32 -18.91 16.17
C ALA A 220 10.00 -20.04 15.18
N GLY A 221 8.88 -20.75 15.39
CA GLY A 221 8.54 -21.97 14.65
C GLY A 221 7.62 -21.77 13.46
N VAL A 222 6.56 -20.98 13.62
CA VAL A 222 5.48 -20.82 12.63
C VAL A 222 5.79 -19.69 11.65
N ALA A 223 5.97 -18.47 12.15
CA ALA A 223 6.34 -17.32 11.32
C ALA A 223 7.81 -17.38 10.89
N ARG A 224 8.66 -18.08 11.67
CA ARG A 224 10.11 -18.18 11.46
C ARG A 224 10.76 -16.81 11.27
N ALA A 225 10.37 -15.86 12.12
CA ALA A 225 10.78 -14.46 12.03
C ALA A 225 12.24 -14.22 12.44
N GLY A 226 12.89 -15.24 13.02
CA GLY A 226 14.26 -15.16 13.52
C GLY A 226 14.40 -14.06 14.57
N TYR A 227 15.44 -13.23 14.44
CA TYR A 227 15.68 -12.12 15.36
C TYR A 227 14.54 -11.07 15.39
N ARG A 228 13.67 -11.02 14.36
CA ARG A 228 12.54 -10.09 14.30
C ARG A 228 11.38 -10.52 15.20
N GLY A 229 11.30 -11.81 15.55
CA GLY A 229 10.21 -12.35 16.36
C GLY A 229 9.99 -11.58 17.66
N PRO A 230 11.01 -11.44 18.51
CA PRO A 230 10.93 -10.63 19.72
C PRO A 230 10.56 -9.16 19.47
N TYR A 231 11.04 -8.56 18.37
CA TYR A 231 10.75 -7.17 18.03
C TYR A 231 9.28 -6.97 17.64
N LEU A 232 8.75 -7.85 16.80
CA LEU A 232 7.35 -7.85 16.37
C LEU A 232 6.42 -8.03 17.56
N ARG A 233 6.75 -8.97 18.45
CA ARG A 233 5.98 -9.22 19.68
C ARG A 233 6.01 -8.00 20.62
N GLU A 234 7.17 -7.39 20.81
CA GLU A 234 7.30 -6.22 21.70
C GLU A 234 6.56 -5.00 21.15
N ILE A 235 6.66 -4.71 19.84
CA ILE A 235 5.89 -3.63 19.21
C ILE A 235 4.40 -3.90 19.38
N ALA A 236 3.94 -5.11 19.09
CA ALA A 236 2.53 -5.50 19.24
C ALA A 236 2.03 -5.37 20.68
N ARG A 237 2.84 -5.80 21.67
CA ARG A 237 2.53 -5.67 23.09
C ARG A 237 2.39 -4.20 23.49
N ARG A 238 3.38 -3.36 23.19
CA ARG A 238 3.36 -1.92 23.53
C ARG A 238 2.14 -1.20 22.94
N VAL A 239 1.75 -1.57 21.71
CA VAL A 239 0.53 -1.02 21.09
C VAL A 239 -0.73 -1.56 21.76
N ALA A 240 -0.80 -2.86 22.04
CA ALA A 240 -1.95 -3.48 22.71
C ALA A 240 -2.18 -2.93 24.13
N ASP A 241 -1.09 -2.65 24.86
CA ASP A 241 -1.12 -2.12 26.23
C ASP A 241 -1.32 -0.59 26.27
N GLY A 242 -1.34 0.09 25.12
CA GLY A 242 -1.46 1.56 25.03
C GLY A 242 -0.19 2.34 25.39
N GLU A 243 0.95 1.67 25.55
CA GLU A 243 2.28 2.29 25.78
C GLU A 243 2.84 2.97 24.52
N LEU A 244 2.32 2.62 23.35
CA LEU A 244 2.72 3.13 22.05
C LEU A 244 1.49 3.31 21.15
N ASP A 245 1.21 4.55 20.76
CA ASP A 245 0.25 4.82 19.68
C ASP A 245 1.00 5.14 18.39
N LEU A 246 0.93 4.24 17.41
CA LEU A 246 1.53 4.44 16.09
C LEU A 246 0.68 5.30 15.17
N GLU A 247 -0.64 5.39 15.40
CA GLU A 247 -1.53 6.20 14.57
C GLU A 247 -1.32 7.70 14.82
N GLU A 248 -0.81 8.10 16.01
CA GLU A 248 -0.37 9.47 16.30
C GLU A 248 0.65 10.01 15.27
N LEU A 249 1.41 9.14 14.60
CA LEU A 249 2.41 9.55 13.60
C LEU A 249 1.79 10.18 12.35
N LEU A 250 0.48 9.98 12.11
CA LEU A 250 -0.28 10.59 11.02
C LEU A 250 -0.65 12.04 11.27
N VAL A 251 -0.56 12.54 12.51
CA VAL A 251 -0.99 13.89 12.86
C VAL A 251 -0.03 14.91 12.22
N THR A 252 -0.50 15.53 11.14
CA THR A 252 0.24 16.53 10.35
C THR A 252 -0.34 17.94 10.46
N SER A 253 -1.51 18.12 11.08
CA SER A 253 -2.16 19.43 11.27
C SER A 253 -1.74 20.11 12.58
N GLY A 254 -1.87 21.45 12.63
CA GLY A 254 -1.54 22.25 13.82
C GLY A 254 -0.04 22.24 14.16
N ALA A 255 0.29 22.12 15.45
CA ALA A 255 1.66 21.97 15.93
C ALA A 255 2.20 20.53 15.82
N GLY A 256 1.66 19.72 14.90
CA GLY A 256 1.92 18.28 14.75
C GLY A 256 3.40 17.89 14.65
N LEU A 257 3.67 16.58 14.57
CA LEU A 257 5.04 16.09 14.65
C LEU A 257 5.87 16.52 13.42
N THR A 258 7.09 17.01 13.67
CA THR A 258 8.06 17.27 12.60
C THR A 258 8.57 15.95 12.01
N ASP A 259 9.10 15.99 10.79
CA ASP A 259 9.72 14.81 10.17
C ASP A 259 10.87 14.25 11.01
N ASP A 260 11.67 15.12 11.64
CA ASP A 260 12.77 14.71 12.53
C ASP A 260 12.24 13.98 13.78
N GLU A 261 11.13 14.45 14.34
CA GLU A 261 10.49 13.83 15.51
C GLU A 261 9.86 12.48 15.17
N VAL A 262 9.19 12.37 14.02
CA VAL A 262 8.65 11.09 13.54
C VAL A 262 9.77 10.10 13.25
N GLU A 263 10.84 10.52 12.58
CA GLU A 263 12.01 9.68 12.32
C GLU A 263 12.62 9.17 13.64
N ARG A 264 12.80 10.05 14.62
CA ARG A 264 13.34 9.70 15.95
C ARG A 264 12.47 8.67 16.67
N ARG A 265 11.14 8.83 16.63
CA ARG A 265 10.19 7.87 17.24
C ARG A 265 10.24 6.52 16.54
N LEU A 266 10.28 6.51 15.21
CA LEU A 266 10.39 5.28 14.42
C LEU A 266 11.71 4.55 14.70
N LEU A 267 12.84 5.25 14.72
CA LEU A 267 14.16 4.68 15.02
C LEU A 267 14.27 4.13 16.45
N ALA A 268 13.41 4.55 17.37
CA ALA A 268 13.34 4.00 18.72
C ALA A 268 12.60 2.65 18.80
N LEU A 269 11.93 2.23 17.72
CA LEU A 269 11.25 0.94 17.66
C LEU A 269 12.25 -0.20 17.40
N PRO A 270 12.11 -1.35 18.08
CA PRO A 270 13.00 -2.48 17.86
C PRO A 270 12.86 -3.00 16.42
N GLY A 271 13.98 -3.26 15.75
CA GLY A 271 14.00 -3.71 14.35
C GLY A 271 13.82 -2.61 13.31
N VAL A 272 13.63 -1.34 13.70
CA VAL A 272 13.51 -0.21 12.77
C VAL A 272 14.84 0.53 12.65
N GLY A 273 15.56 0.27 11.56
CA GLY A 273 16.76 1.03 11.17
C GLY A 273 16.45 2.20 10.21
N PRO A 274 17.47 2.95 9.77
CA PRO A 274 17.30 4.12 8.90
C PRO A 274 16.48 3.86 7.62
N TYR A 275 16.67 2.71 6.98
CA TYR A 275 15.85 2.28 5.84
C TYR A 275 14.37 2.15 6.22
N ALA A 276 14.09 1.40 7.29
CA ALA A 276 12.72 1.12 7.72
C ALA A 276 12.00 2.40 8.16
N ALA A 277 12.70 3.29 8.88
CA ALA A 277 12.17 4.59 9.27
C ALA A 277 11.83 5.45 8.03
N ALA A 278 12.77 5.58 7.07
CA ALA A 278 12.52 6.33 5.84
C ALA A 278 11.36 5.74 5.01
N HIS A 279 11.27 4.41 4.94
CA HIS A 279 10.19 3.73 4.22
C HIS A 279 8.82 3.95 4.89
N VAL A 280 8.73 3.81 6.22
CA VAL A 280 7.49 4.09 6.97
C VAL A 280 7.13 5.57 6.86
N MET A 281 8.07 6.51 6.96
CA MET A 281 7.80 7.93 6.74
C MET A 281 7.22 8.19 5.34
N LEU A 282 7.76 7.55 4.32
CA LEU A 282 7.23 7.64 2.97
C LEU A 282 5.78 7.13 2.91
N LEU A 283 5.46 6.01 3.58
CA LEU A 283 4.10 5.50 3.74
C LEU A 283 3.21 6.38 4.62
N LEU A 284 3.76 7.26 5.47
CA LEU A 284 2.99 8.25 6.23
C LEU A 284 2.72 9.55 5.43
N GLY A 285 3.17 9.63 4.17
CA GLY A 285 3.10 10.87 3.38
C GLY A 285 4.17 11.90 3.74
N ARG A 286 5.19 11.48 4.51
CA ARG A 286 6.33 12.31 4.93
C ARG A 286 7.50 12.06 4.00
N HIS A 287 7.59 12.91 2.98
CA HIS A 287 8.38 12.66 1.79
C HIS A 287 9.83 13.16 1.87
N SER A 288 10.34 13.61 3.02
CA SER A 288 11.66 14.24 3.09
C SER A 288 12.83 13.26 3.11
N ARG A 289 12.60 12.01 3.52
CA ARG A 289 13.66 11.00 3.70
C ARG A 289 13.84 10.09 2.50
N LEU A 290 15.08 9.88 2.07
CA LEU A 290 15.40 8.95 0.99
C LEU A 290 15.44 7.52 1.52
N VAL A 291 14.69 6.63 0.89
CA VAL A 291 14.71 5.19 1.19
C VAL A 291 15.97 4.56 0.58
N LEU A 292 17.09 4.62 1.29
CA LEU A 292 18.38 4.08 0.82
C LEU A 292 18.61 2.67 1.35
N ASP A 293 18.49 1.66 0.49
CA ASP A 293 18.63 0.24 0.83
C ASP A 293 19.51 -0.53 -0.17
N ALA A 294 19.47 -1.86 -0.09
CA ALA A 294 20.24 -2.76 -0.94
C ALA A 294 19.72 -2.82 -2.39
N TRP A 295 18.50 -2.35 -2.66
CA TRP A 295 17.91 -2.28 -3.99
C TRP A 295 17.99 -0.87 -4.60
N THR A 296 17.63 0.17 -3.84
CA THR A 296 17.56 1.54 -4.35
C THR A 296 18.92 2.08 -4.77
N ARG A 297 20.00 1.71 -4.05
CA ARG A 297 21.37 2.12 -4.40
C ARG A 297 21.83 1.52 -5.75
N PRO A 298 21.79 0.19 -5.98
CA PRO A 298 22.08 -0.38 -7.29
C PRO A 298 21.15 0.10 -8.40
N LYS A 299 19.83 0.18 -8.16
CA LYS A 299 18.86 0.67 -9.14
C LYS A 299 19.19 2.09 -9.59
N TYR A 300 19.48 2.98 -8.65
CA TYR A 300 19.88 4.35 -8.95
C TYR A 300 21.15 4.40 -9.79
N ALA A 301 22.18 3.64 -9.42
CA ALA A 301 23.43 3.58 -10.18
C ALA A 301 23.22 3.06 -11.61
N ARG A 302 22.38 2.02 -11.79
CA ARG A 302 22.01 1.46 -13.09
C ARG A 302 21.32 2.49 -13.98
N LEU A 303 20.36 3.24 -13.44
CA LEU A 303 19.66 4.30 -14.17
C LEU A 303 20.58 5.46 -14.61
N LEU A 304 21.73 5.62 -13.95
CA LEU A 304 22.77 6.57 -14.37
C LEU A 304 23.81 5.96 -15.33
N GLY A 305 23.58 4.73 -15.82
CA GLY A 305 24.52 4.02 -16.69
C GLY A 305 25.85 3.66 -16.02
N LYS A 306 25.88 3.54 -14.67
CA LYS A 306 27.09 3.10 -13.98
C LYS A 306 27.36 1.61 -14.25
N PRO A 307 28.63 1.19 -14.34
CA PRO A 307 28.98 -0.22 -14.43
C PRO A 307 28.42 -1.04 -13.26
N ALA A 308 28.16 -2.32 -13.49
CA ALA A 308 27.68 -3.24 -12.46
C ALA A 308 28.59 -3.22 -11.22
N GLY A 309 27.99 -3.22 -10.02
CA GLY A 309 28.71 -3.13 -8.74
C GLY A 309 29.19 -1.72 -8.36
N ARG A 310 29.15 -0.73 -9.27
CA ARG A 310 29.58 0.64 -8.95
C ARG A 310 28.42 1.48 -8.41
N LEU A 311 28.37 1.65 -7.10
CA LEU A 311 27.38 2.47 -6.42
C LEU A 311 27.69 3.97 -6.47
N VAL A 312 26.67 4.79 -6.24
CA VAL A 312 26.81 6.23 -6.02
C VAL A 312 26.74 6.50 -4.52
N ALA A 313 27.67 7.31 -3.99
CA ALA A 313 27.69 7.66 -2.58
C ALA A 313 26.38 8.35 -2.14
N ASP A 314 25.83 7.94 -1.01
CA ASP A 314 24.56 8.43 -0.47
C ASP A 314 24.50 9.96 -0.39
N ARG A 315 25.58 10.64 0.02
CA ARG A 315 25.67 12.11 0.05
C ARG A 315 25.45 12.75 -1.33
N THR A 316 25.88 12.09 -2.40
CA THR A 316 25.67 12.57 -3.77
C THR A 316 24.23 12.38 -4.21
N ILE A 317 23.60 11.26 -3.81
CA ILE A 317 22.16 11.01 -4.04
C ILE A 317 21.34 12.06 -3.30
N ALA A 318 21.59 12.22 -2.00
CA ALA A 318 20.92 13.21 -1.14
C ALA A 318 21.06 14.64 -1.68
N ARG A 319 22.26 15.04 -2.13
CA ARG A 319 22.46 16.37 -2.75
C ARG A 319 21.62 16.56 -4.02
N ARG A 320 21.51 15.54 -4.87
CA ARG A 320 20.69 15.62 -6.10
C ARG A 320 19.22 15.81 -5.75
N PHE A 321 18.68 14.98 -4.85
CA PHE A 321 17.25 14.99 -4.53
C PHE A 321 16.87 16.09 -3.53
N GLY A 322 17.83 16.68 -2.81
CA GLY A 322 17.60 17.84 -1.95
C GLY A 322 17.02 19.07 -2.68
N ARG A 323 17.11 19.13 -4.02
CA ARG A 323 16.42 20.14 -4.85
C ARG A 323 14.90 20.07 -4.75
N TYR A 324 14.36 18.90 -4.37
CA TYR A 324 12.91 18.70 -4.17
C TYR A 324 12.44 19.03 -2.75
N ARG A 325 13.34 19.48 -1.86
CA ARG A 325 13.03 19.93 -0.49
C ARG A 325 12.28 18.83 0.28
N GLY A 326 11.12 19.15 0.88
CA GLY A 326 10.29 18.20 1.64
C GLY A 326 9.82 16.99 0.84
N TYR A 327 10.00 16.96 -0.49
CA TYR A 327 9.66 15.84 -1.37
C TYR A 327 10.88 15.02 -1.85
N ALA A 328 12.06 15.20 -1.25
CA ALA A 328 13.29 14.53 -1.71
C ALA A 328 13.18 13.01 -1.78
N GLY A 329 12.55 12.38 -0.79
CA GLY A 329 12.26 10.95 -0.73
C GLY A 329 11.27 10.49 -1.80
N LEU A 330 10.15 11.20 -1.97
CA LEU A 330 9.16 10.87 -3.00
C LEU A 330 9.73 11.03 -4.42
N ALA A 331 10.47 12.11 -4.66
CA ALA A 331 11.14 12.34 -5.93
C ALA A 331 12.19 11.26 -6.22
N PHE A 332 12.94 10.82 -5.20
CA PHE A 332 13.86 9.71 -5.33
C PHE A 332 13.13 8.41 -5.68
N TRP A 333 12.04 8.10 -4.97
CA TRP A 333 11.25 6.91 -5.23
C TRP A 333 10.72 6.89 -6.67
N LEU A 334 10.04 7.95 -7.11
CA LEU A 334 9.50 8.07 -8.46
C LEU A 334 10.58 7.99 -9.55
N PHE A 335 11.77 8.55 -9.30
CA PHE A 335 12.88 8.42 -10.23
C PHE A 335 13.28 6.94 -10.43
N LEU A 336 13.26 6.15 -9.36
CA LEU A 336 13.62 4.73 -9.42
C LEU A 336 12.51 3.86 -10.01
N THR A 337 11.25 4.19 -9.77
CA THR A 337 10.10 3.34 -10.06
C THR A 337 9.34 3.72 -11.32
N ARG A 338 9.85 4.68 -12.12
CA ARG A 338 9.20 5.10 -13.37
C ARG A 338 8.84 3.91 -14.27
N ASP A 339 9.76 2.97 -14.46
CA ASP A 339 9.55 1.79 -15.31
C ASP A 339 8.51 0.80 -14.77
N TRP A 340 8.05 0.96 -13.54
CA TRP A 340 7.00 0.12 -12.94
C TRP A 340 5.60 0.52 -13.39
N VAL A 341 5.46 1.79 -13.75
CA VAL A 341 4.17 2.48 -13.90
C VAL A 341 4.03 3.25 -15.22
N ASP A 342 5.08 3.34 -16.05
CA ASP A 342 5.03 3.97 -17.37
C ASP A 342 4.32 3.07 -18.40
N ASP A 343 3.51 3.69 -19.25
CA ASP A 343 2.58 3.00 -20.16
C ASP A 343 3.27 2.43 -21.42
N GLY A 344 4.57 2.70 -21.60
CA GLY A 344 5.38 2.29 -22.75
C GLY A 344 6.24 1.02 -22.56
N GLY A 345 6.10 0.32 -21.43
CA GLY A 345 6.83 -0.93 -21.16
C GLY A 345 6.13 -2.18 -21.72
N ASP A 346 6.88 -3.05 -22.38
CA ASP A 346 6.38 -4.27 -23.02
C ASP A 346 5.70 -5.21 -22.01
N ALA A 347 4.39 -5.44 -22.18
CA ALA A 347 3.58 -6.28 -21.29
C ALA A 347 3.93 -7.78 -21.39
N ALA A 348 4.72 -8.18 -22.40
CA ALA A 348 5.03 -9.58 -22.71
C ALA A 348 6.29 -10.14 -22.02
N GLY A 349 7.08 -9.33 -21.33
CA GLY A 349 8.36 -9.75 -20.70
C GLY A 349 8.26 -10.37 -19.30
N ARG A 350 7.06 -10.56 -18.75
CA ARG A 350 6.88 -10.79 -17.31
C ARG A 350 6.96 -12.30 -16.94
N ARG A 351 8.18 -12.80 -16.67
CA ARG A 351 8.41 -14.16 -16.12
C ARG A 351 8.06 -14.26 -14.62
N PRO A 352 7.60 -15.45 -14.15
CA PRO A 352 7.26 -15.73 -12.74
C PRO A 352 8.45 -15.84 -11.75
N ASP A 353 9.71 -15.72 -12.18
CA ASP A 353 10.92 -15.99 -11.36
C ASP A 353 11.44 -14.83 -10.46
N ARG A 354 10.72 -13.71 -10.35
CA ARG A 354 11.24 -12.45 -9.78
C ARG A 354 11.46 -12.43 -8.26
N LEU A 355 10.85 -13.33 -7.52
CA LEU A 355 10.90 -13.33 -6.06
C LEU A 355 12.14 -14.05 -5.50
N SER A 356 12.95 -14.70 -6.35
CA SER A 356 14.15 -15.45 -5.90
C SER A 356 15.43 -14.61 -5.85
N THR A 357 15.48 -13.42 -6.48
CA THR A 357 16.71 -12.63 -6.66
C THR A 357 16.79 -11.33 -5.84
N GLY A 358 15.79 -11.03 -5.01
CA GLY A 358 15.83 -9.85 -4.12
C GLY A 358 15.57 -8.49 -4.80
N GLU A 359 15.01 -8.49 -6.00
CA GLU A 359 14.59 -7.26 -6.71
C GLU A 359 13.10 -6.98 -6.41
N PRO A 360 12.71 -5.88 -5.73
CA PRO A 360 11.32 -5.43 -5.72
C PRO A 360 10.82 -5.09 -7.14
N PRO A 361 9.52 -5.29 -7.42
CA PRO A 361 9.00 -5.59 -8.76
C PRO A 361 8.95 -4.44 -9.78
N ALA A 362 9.34 -4.71 -11.06
CA ALA A 362 8.76 -4.29 -12.38
C ALA A 362 9.73 -3.64 -13.41
N PRO A 363 9.46 -3.67 -14.75
CA PRO A 363 8.35 -4.29 -15.51
C PRO A 363 8.56 -5.74 -15.93
#